data_AF-A0A420W182-F1
#
_entry.id   AF-A0A420W182-F1
#
_cell.length_a   1.000
_cell.length_b   1.000
_cell.length_c   1.000
_cell.angle_alpha   90.00
_cell.angle_beta   90.00
_cell.angle_gamma   90.00
#
_symmetry.space_group_name_H-M   'P 1'
#
loop_
_entity.id
_entity.type
_entity.pdbx_description
1 polymer ?
#
loop_
_entity_poly.entity_id
_entity_poly.type
_entity_poly.pdbx_seq_one_letter_code
_entity_poly.pdbx_strand_id
1 'polypeptide(L)'
;MDRKFLQNQYNGQLRIIRKIIKSWNLIPGAPLDELNALAHKLLKHLSEGAHIIKIREIIASGLVSRYGFSNHEIDTESFTNEIMDWWYD
;
A
#
# COMPACT_ATOMS: atom_id res chain seq x y z
N MET A 1 23.79 10.96 5.99
CA MET A 1 22.35 11.30 5.87
C MET A 1 21.74 11.21 7.28
N ASP A 2 20.95 12.20 7.72
CA ASP A 2 20.39 12.26 9.08
C ASP A 2 19.24 11.24 9.26
N ARG A 3 19.26 10.45 10.34
CA ARG A 3 18.20 9.50 10.70
C ARG A 3 16.83 10.16 10.80
N LYS A 4 16.75 11.39 11.31
CA LYS A 4 15.51 12.16 11.45
C LYS A 4 14.92 12.52 10.08
N PHE A 5 15.78 12.83 9.11
CA PHE A 5 15.37 13.09 7.73
C PHE A 5 14.75 11.85 7.09
N LEU A 6 15.41 10.69 7.19
CA LEU A 6 14.90 9.42 6.67
C LEU A 6 13.56 9.03 7.32
N GLN A 7 13.44 9.23 8.64
CA GLN A 7 12.20 8.97 9.36
C GLN A 7 11.05 9.88 8.88
N ASN A 8 11.33 11.17 8.67
CA ASN A 8 10.34 12.12 8.16
C ASN A 8 9.90 11.78 6.74
N GLN A 9 10.83 11.39 5.87
CA GLN A 9 10.53 10.94 4.52
C GLN A 9 9.65 9.68 4.54
N TYR A 10 10.00 8.68 5.35
CA TYR A 10 9.20 7.46 5.51
C TYR A 10 7.79 7.78 6.01
N ASN A 11 7.65 8.62 7.03
CA ASN A 11 6.36 9.02 7.58
C ASN A 11 5.51 9.79 6.55
N GLY A 12 6.16 10.62 5.72
CA GLY A 12 5.53 11.32 4.61
C GLY A 12 4.96 10.34 3.58
N GLN A 13 5.78 9.42 3.08
CA GLN A 13 5.37 8.39 2.12
C GLN A 13 4.27 7.49 2.69
N LEU A 14 4.39 7.10 3.96
CA LEU A 14 3.38 6.29 4.65
C LEU A 14 2.03 7.01 4.75
N ARG A 15 2.03 8.34 4.94
CA ARG A 15 0.78 9.12 4.95
C ARG A 15 0.12 9.12 3.58
N ILE A 16 0.89 9.16 2.49
CA ILE A 16 0.34 9.18 1.13
C ILE A 16 -0.21 7.81 0.77
N ILE A 17 0.55 6.73 0.96
CA ILE A 17 0.11 5.37 0.61
C ILE A 17 -1.15 4.96 1.40
N ARG A 18 -1.31 5.42 2.66
CA ARG A 18 -2.56 5.23 3.43
C ARG A 18 -3.77 5.90 2.78
N LYS A 19 -3.58 7.08 2.18
CA LYS A 19 -4.66 7.78 1.48
C LYS A 19 -5.06 7.05 0.20
N ILE A 20 -4.08 6.58 -0.58
CA ILE A 20 -4.29 5.78 -1.79
C ILE A 20 -5.07 4.50 -1.43
N ILE A 21 -4.61 3.77 -0.43
CA ILE A 21 -5.30 2.54 0.01
C ILE A 21 -6.73 2.86 0.52
N LYS A 22 -6.93 4.01 1.16
CA LYS A 22 -8.26 4.42 1.64
C LYS A 22 -9.19 4.81 0.49
N SER A 23 -8.71 5.39 -0.61
CA SER A 23 -9.53 5.75 -1.77
C SER A 23 -10.07 4.54 -2.52
N TRP A 24 -9.47 3.36 -2.35
CA TRP A 24 -10.03 2.10 -2.85
C TRP A 24 -11.39 1.75 -2.21
N ASN A 25 -11.75 2.40 -1.09
CA ASN A 25 -13.03 2.24 -0.40
C ASN A 25 -13.39 0.77 -0.08
N LEU A 26 -12.37 -0.06 0.17
CA LEU A 26 -12.53 -1.50 0.45
C LEU A 26 -13.36 -1.78 1.71
N ILE A 27 -13.24 -0.91 2.73
CA ILE A 27 -14.04 -0.97 3.95
C ILE A 27 -14.63 0.43 4.19
N PRO A 28 -15.88 0.65 3.75
CA PRO A 28 -16.58 1.92 3.93
C PRO A 28 -16.65 2.32 5.41
N GLY A 29 -16.37 3.58 5.71
CA GLY A 29 -16.40 4.09 7.09
C GLY A 29 -15.25 3.63 8.01
N ALA A 30 -14.37 2.72 7.55
CA ALA A 30 -13.24 2.28 8.36
C ALA A 30 -12.25 3.43 8.69
N PRO A 31 -11.59 3.39 9.85
CA PRO A 31 -10.47 4.28 10.15
C PRO A 31 -9.36 4.24 9.08
N LEU A 32 -8.56 5.31 8.99
CA LEU A 32 -7.45 5.41 8.02
C LEU A 32 -6.37 4.34 8.29
N ASP A 33 -6.26 3.88 9.52
CA ASP A 33 -5.28 2.91 9.98
C ASP A 33 -5.70 1.45 9.86
N GLU A 34 -6.94 1.16 9.44
CA GLU A 34 -7.46 -0.20 9.26
C GLU A 34 -6.54 -1.03 8.35
N LEU A 35 -6.09 -0.43 7.24
CA LEU A 35 -5.21 -1.06 6.26
C LEU A 35 -3.73 -0.69 6.46
N ASN A 36 -3.33 -0.23 7.65
CA ASN A 36 -1.97 0.23 7.93
C ASN A 36 -0.90 -0.81 7.64
N ALA A 37 -1.18 -2.06 7.95
CA ALA A 37 -0.16 -3.07 7.82
C ALA A 37 0.11 -3.42 6.34
N LEU A 38 -0.90 -3.29 5.47
CA LEU A 38 -0.70 -3.31 4.03
C LEU A 38 0.16 -2.13 3.59
N ALA A 39 -0.16 -0.91 4.05
CA ALA A 39 0.61 0.30 3.77
C ALA A 39 2.10 0.16 4.14
N HIS A 40 2.40 -0.31 5.35
CA HIS A 40 3.78 -0.53 5.81
C HIS A 40 4.51 -1.58 4.97
N LYS A 41 3.83 -2.68 4.62
CA LYS A 41 4.42 -3.77 3.85
C LYS A 41 4.74 -3.33 2.42
N LEU A 42 3.83 -2.61 1.78
CA LEU A 42 4.05 -2.05 0.44
C LEU A 42 5.22 -1.06 0.46
N LEU A 43 5.20 -0.10 1.38
CA LEU A 43 6.25 0.92 1.46
C LEU A 43 7.63 0.31 1.72
N LYS A 44 7.71 -0.71 2.59
CA LYS A 44 8.96 -1.45 2.81
C LYS A 44 9.50 -2.03 1.50
N HIS A 45 8.68 -2.78 0.77
CA HIS A 45 9.12 -3.44 -0.46
C HIS A 45 9.42 -2.44 -1.59
N LEU A 46 8.65 -1.36 -1.73
CA LEU A 46 8.93 -0.27 -2.66
C LEU A 46 10.30 0.36 -2.37
N SER A 47 10.59 0.65 -1.09
CA SER A 47 11.89 1.21 -0.68
C SER A 47 13.08 0.27 -0.90
N GLU A 48 12.81 -1.05 -0.98
CA GLU A 48 13.80 -2.08 -1.31
C GLU A 48 13.93 -2.33 -2.84
N GLY A 49 13.19 -1.58 -3.68
CA GLY A 49 13.24 -1.71 -5.13
C GLY A 49 12.43 -2.88 -5.70
N ALA A 50 11.34 -3.28 -5.03
CA ALA A 50 10.49 -4.38 -5.49
C ALA A 50 9.86 -4.08 -6.86
N HIS A 51 9.85 -5.10 -7.71
CA HIS A 51 9.21 -5.06 -9.03
C HIS A 51 7.68 -5.07 -8.94
N ILE A 52 6.99 -4.56 -9.96
CA ILE A 52 5.52 -4.47 -10.03
C ILE A 52 4.79 -5.78 -9.70
N ILE A 53 5.33 -6.92 -10.17
CA ILE A 53 4.76 -8.25 -9.89
C ILE A 53 4.73 -8.52 -8.37
N LYS A 54 5.79 -8.12 -7.66
CA LYS A 54 5.89 -8.31 -6.21
C LYS A 54 4.89 -7.43 -5.46
N ILE A 55 4.70 -6.19 -5.91
CA ILE A 55 3.72 -5.27 -5.36
C ILE A 55 2.30 -5.83 -5.52
N ARG A 56 1.97 -6.33 -6.71
CA ARG A 56 0.70 -7.01 -6.99
C ARG A 56 0.45 -8.19 -6.06
N GLU A 57 1.44 -9.06 -5.86
CA GLU A 57 1.34 -10.19 -4.93
C GLU A 57 1.09 -9.75 -3.48
N ILE A 58 1.75 -8.67 -3.04
CA ILE A 58 1.55 -8.13 -1.68
C ILE A 58 0.14 -7.60 -1.49
N ILE A 59 -0.42 -6.90 -2.49
CA ILE A 59 -1.79 -6.40 -2.46
C ILE A 59 -2.76 -7.58 -2.41
N ALA A 60 -2.69 -8.51 -3.36
CA ALA A 60 -3.60 -9.65 -3.43
C ALA A 60 -3.55 -10.49 -2.15
N SER A 61 -2.35 -10.95 -1.75
CA SER A 61 -2.21 -11.78 -0.53
C SER A 61 -2.55 -11.01 0.74
N GLY A 62 -2.27 -9.71 0.79
CA GLY A 62 -2.62 -8.86 1.92
C GLY A 62 -4.13 -8.77 2.11
N LEU A 63 -4.85 -8.39 1.06
CA LEU A 63 -6.31 -8.22 1.12
C LEU A 63 -7.02 -9.55 1.37
N VAL A 64 -6.60 -10.63 0.71
CA VAL A 64 -7.24 -11.94 0.88
C VAL A 64 -6.91 -12.54 2.25
N SER A 65 -5.62 -12.76 2.53
CA SER A 65 -5.23 -13.57 3.70
C SER A 65 -5.38 -12.83 5.02
N ARG A 66 -5.28 -11.49 5.02
CA ARG A 66 -5.33 -10.70 6.26
C ARG A 66 -6.67 -10.02 6.48
N TYR A 67 -7.30 -9.55 5.41
CA TYR A 67 -8.52 -8.76 5.50
C TYR A 67 -9.77 -9.53 5.04
N GLY A 68 -9.60 -10.77 4.55
CA GLY A 68 -10.71 -11.68 4.27
C GLY A 68 -11.45 -11.41 2.96
N PHE A 69 -10.92 -10.52 2.10
CA PHE A 69 -11.50 -10.27 0.79
C PHE A 69 -11.37 -11.50 -0.12
N SER A 70 -12.30 -11.64 -1.06
CA SER A 70 -12.14 -12.57 -2.16
C SER A 70 -11.43 -11.91 -3.34
N ASN A 71 -10.75 -12.74 -4.15
CA ASN A 71 -10.07 -12.28 -5.37
C ASN A 71 -11.01 -11.55 -6.35
N HIS A 72 -12.31 -11.85 -6.34
CA HIS A 72 -13.30 -11.22 -7.22
C HIS A 72 -13.80 -9.86 -6.70
N GLU A 73 -13.54 -9.53 -5.44
CA GLU A 73 -13.94 -8.26 -4.81
C GLU A 73 -12.85 -7.19 -4.92
N ILE A 74 -11.65 -7.56 -5.38
CA ILE A 74 -10.49 -6.69 -5.41
C ILE A 74 -9.95 -6.53 -6.84
N ASP A 75 -9.80 -5.28 -7.26
CA ASP A 75 -9.11 -4.96 -8.51
C ASP A 75 -7.61 -4.80 -8.25
N THR A 76 -6.95 -5.94 -8.07
CA THR A 76 -5.52 -5.96 -7.72
C THR A 76 -4.67 -5.29 -8.82
N GLU A 77 -5.07 -5.38 -10.08
CA GLU A 77 -4.34 -4.75 -11.19
C GLU A 77 -4.43 -3.22 -11.10
N SER A 78 -5.63 -2.66 -10.97
CA SER A 78 -5.81 -1.21 -10.79
C SER A 78 -5.09 -0.70 -9.54
N PHE A 79 -5.18 -1.41 -8.41
CA PHE A 79 -4.50 -1.02 -7.17
C PHE A 79 -2.98 -1.06 -7.31
N THR A 80 -2.45 -2.02 -8.07
CA THR A 80 -1.02 -2.10 -8.32
C THR A 80 -0.55 -0.91 -9.15
N ASN A 81 -1.26 -0.60 -10.24
CA ASN A 81 -0.90 0.51 -11.12
C ASN A 81 -0.91 1.84 -10.36
N GLU A 82 -1.95 2.12 -9.56
CA GLU A 82 -2.05 3.35 -8.77
C GLU A 82 -0.89 3.51 -7.77
N ILE A 83 -0.45 2.40 -7.15
CA ILE A 83 0.71 2.42 -6.24
C ILE A 83 2.02 2.65 -6.98
N MET A 84 2.19 2.05 -8.16
CA MET A 84 3.41 2.20 -8.95
C MET A 84 3.51 3.58 -9.59
N ASP A 85 2.40 4.12 -10.09
CA ASP A 85 2.31 5.48 -10.65
C ASP A 85 2.71 6.49 -9.58
N TRP A 86 2.12 6.42 -8.38
CA TRP A 86 2.50 7.28 -7.25
C TRP A 86 3.98 7.13 -6.86
N TRP A 87 4.55 5.93 -6.94
CA TRP A 87 5.93 5.71 -6.51
C TRP A 87 6.97 6.26 -7.49
N TYR A 88 6.63 6.34 -8.78
CA TYR A 88 7.53 6.80 -9.83
C TYR A 88 7.26 8.24 -10.32
N ASP A 89 6.15 8.86 -9.91
CA ASP A 89 5.88 10.30 -10.02
C ASP A 89 6.84 11.15 -9.17
#